data_AF-L7VPS4-F1
#
_entry.id   AF-L7VPS4-F1
#
_cell.length_a   1.000
_cell.length_b   1.000
_cell.length_c   1.000
_cell.angle_alpha   90.00
_cell.angle_beta   90.00
_cell.angle_gamma   90.00
#
_symmetry.space_group_name_H-M   'P 1'
#
loop_
_entity.id
_entity.type
_entity.pdbx_description
1 polymer ?
#
loop_
_entity_poly.entity_id
_entity_poly.type
_entity_poly.pdbx_seq_one_letter_code
_entity_poly.pdbx_strand_id
1 'polypeptide(L)'
;MNVSAVSSVMDNMSVNNALNKVAEKESISFRDMLMNEIYRVSELEKEADAITSDFISGKTDNIHSVLIAAEKASIALQLMIEIRNKVIDAYNEIMRMQV
;
A
#
# COMPACT_ATOMS: atom_id res chain seq x y z
N MET A 1 27.47 -36.44 41.74
CA MET A 1 26.31 -36.64 40.84
C MET A 1 25.25 -35.62 41.22
N ASN A 2 25.37 -34.41 40.66
CA ASN A 2 24.55 -33.82 39.59
C ASN A 2 23.33 -33.05 40.13
N VAL A 3 23.59 -31.84 40.64
CA VAL A 3 22.58 -30.77 40.80
C VAL A 3 22.62 -29.76 39.65
N SER A 4 23.43 -30.04 38.61
CA SER A 4 23.54 -29.20 37.42
C SER A 4 22.33 -29.33 36.48
N ALA A 5 21.49 -30.36 36.66
CA ALA A 5 20.31 -30.61 35.83
C ALA A 5 19.10 -29.71 36.13
N VAL A 6 19.06 -29.01 37.28
CA VAL A 6 17.95 -28.09 37.62
C VAL A 6 18.23 -26.66 37.14
N SER A 7 19.50 -26.27 36.98
CA SER A 7 19.87 -24.97 36.38
C SER A 7 19.49 -24.89 34.90
N SER A 8 19.61 -26.00 34.16
CA SER A 8 19.26 -26.08 32.74
C SER A 8 17.76 -26.03 32.44
N VAL A 9 16.90 -26.15 33.46
CA VAL A 9 15.43 -25.98 33.31
C VAL A 9 15.06 -24.50 33.43
N MET A 10 15.78 -23.71 34.22
CA MET A 10 15.60 -22.25 34.28
C MET A 10 16.10 -21.56 32.99
N ASP A 11 17.18 -22.07 32.38
CA ASP A 11 17.66 -21.59 31.08
C ASP A 11 16.67 -21.91 29.93
N ASN A 12 15.93 -23.02 30.03
CA ASN A 12 14.89 -23.37 29.04
C ASN A 12 13.61 -22.51 29.13
N MET A 13 13.41 -21.76 30.21
CA MET A 13 12.34 -20.76 30.28
C MET A 13 12.69 -19.47 29.53
N SER A 14 13.98 -19.14 29.39
CA SER A 14 14.44 -17.97 28.63
C SER A 14 14.52 -18.22 27.13
N VAL A 15 14.75 -19.47 26.71
CA VAL A 15 14.81 -19.85 25.27
C VAL A 15 13.42 -19.88 24.62
N ASN A 16 12.35 -20.13 25.39
CA ASN A 16 10.97 -20.08 24.86
C ASN A 16 10.47 -18.66 24.58
N ASN A 17 11.07 -17.62 25.20
CA ASN A 17 10.69 -16.23 24.95
C ASN A 17 11.31 -15.66 23.66
N ALA A 18 12.35 -16.30 23.12
CA ALA A 18 12.97 -15.92 21.85
C ALA A 18 12.20 -16.45 20.62
N LEU A 19 11.35 -17.47 20.80
CA LEU A 19 10.49 -18.02 19.74
C LEU A 19 9.14 -17.28 19.63
N ASN A 20 8.79 -16.45 20.62
CA ASN A 20 7.61 -15.59 20.61
C ASN A 20 7.91 -14.16 20.11
N LYS A 21 9.05 -13.98 19.43
CA LYS A 21 9.26 -12.86 18.52
C LYS A 21 8.92 -13.33 17.11
N VAL A 22 7.71 -13.87 16.95
CA VAL A 22 7.04 -13.82 15.63
C VAL A 22 7.07 -12.35 15.29
N ALA A 23 7.85 -12.02 14.25
CA ALA A 23 7.97 -10.69 13.73
C ALA A 23 6.59 -10.03 13.80
N GLU A 24 6.48 -8.91 14.51
CA GLU A 24 5.53 -7.87 14.17
C GLU A 24 5.81 -7.54 12.72
N LYS A 25 5.26 -8.36 11.83
CA LYS A 25 5.09 -8.04 10.44
C LYS A 25 4.11 -6.89 10.56
N GLU A 26 4.61 -5.66 10.52
CA GLU A 26 3.79 -4.46 10.38
C GLU A 26 2.76 -4.80 9.33
N SER A 27 1.55 -5.10 9.78
CA SER A 27 0.46 -5.44 8.89
C SER A 27 0.08 -4.10 8.30
N ILE A 28 0.71 -3.74 7.20
CA ILE A 28 0.33 -2.56 6.43
C ILE A 28 -1.16 -2.73 6.18
N SER A 29 -1.96 -1.86 6.78
CA SER A 29 -3.41 -1.93 6.64
C SER A 29 -3.75 -1.71 5.18
N PHE A 30 -4.66 -2.51 4.64
CA PHE A 30 -5.19 -2.27 3.30
C PHE A 30 -5.69 -0.83 3.15
N ARG A 31 -6.25 -0.25 4.21
CA ARG A 31 -6.64 1.16 4.25
C ARG A 31 -5.44 2.07 3.98
N ASP A 32 -4.32 1.84 4.66
CA ASP A 32 -3.16 2.72 4.56
C ASP A 32 -2.49 2.57 3.19
N MET A 33 -2.45 1.35 2.64
CA MET A 33 -2.04 1.10 1.25
C MET A 33 -2.96 1.83 0.26
N LEU A 34 -4.28 1.67 0.38
CA LEU A 34 -5.25 2.31 -0.50
C LEU A 34 -5.15 3.84 -0.44
N MET A 35 -5.00 4.40 0.76
CA MET A 35 -4.81 5.85 0.94
C MET A 35 -3.52 6.32 0.27
N ASN A 36 -2.42 5.56 0.41
CA ASN A 36 -1.16 5.87 -0.27
C ASN A 36 -1.34 5.87 -1.80
N GLU A 37 -2.06 4.91 -2.36
CA GLU A 37 -2.34 4.88 -3.80
C GLU A 37 -3.24 6.03 -4.26
N ILE A 38 -4.23 6.46 -3.45
CA ILE A 38 -5.01 7.69 -3.74
C ILE A 38 -4.10 8.90 -3.85
N TYR A 39 -3.19 9.08 -2.89
CA TYR A 39 -2.23 10.17 -2.93
C TYR A 39 -1.31 10.06 -4.15
N ARG A 40 -0.91 8.84 -4.51
CA ARG A 40 -0.07 8.60 -5.68
C ARG A 40 -0.75 8.99 -6.99
N VAL A 41 -2.04 8.67 -7.16
CA VAL A 41 -2.80 9.10 -8.34
C VAL A 41 -2.92 10.62 -8.41
N SER A 42 -3.17 11.29 -7.28
CA SER A 42 -3.18 12.76 -7.25
C SER A 42 -1.82 13.38 -7.59
N GLU A 43 -0.73 12.72 -7.21
CA GLU A 43 0.63 13.14 -7.58
C GLU A 43 0.87 12.98 -9.09
N LEU A 44 0.44 11.86 -9.69
CA LEU A 44 0.54 11.63 -11.13
C LEU A 44 -0.26 12.64 -11.94
N GLU A 45 -1.45 13.03 -11.47
CA GLU A 45 -2.25 14.10 -12.09
C GLU A 45 -1.49 15.43 -12.08
N LYS A 46 -0.96 15.84 -10.91
CA LYS A 46 -0.18 17.07 -10.78
C LYS A 46 1.09 17.06 -11.62
N GLU A 47 1.76 15.91 -11.73
CA GLU A 47 2.93 15.74 -12.59
C GLU A 47 2.55 15.92 -14.06
N ALA A 48 1.45 15.31 -14.51
CA ALA A 48 0.94 15.48 -15.86
C ALA A 48 0.59 16.95 -16.17
N ASP A 49 -0.04 17.65 -15.22
CA ASP A 49 -0.35 19.08 -15.35
C ASP A 49 0.90 19.95 -15.42
N ALA A 50 1.92 19.66 -14.60
CA ALA A 50 3.19 20.37 -14.60
C ALA A 50 3.91 20.21 -15.93
N ILE A 51 4.02 18.98 -16.45
CA ILE A 51 4.67 18.69 -17.73
C ILE A 51 3.88 19.35 -18.88
N THR A 52 2.55 19.35 -18.81
CA THR A 52 1.67 20.03 -19.77
C THR A 52 1.91 21.55 -19.75
N SER A 53 2.01 22.15 -18.56
CA SER A 53 2.29 23.58 -18.39
C SER A 53 3.66 23.97 -18.94
N ASP A 54 4.68 23.16 -18.67
CA ASP A 54 6.03 23.39 -19.19
C ASP A 54 6.09 23.24 -20.72
N PHE A 55 5.30 22.34 -21.30
CA PHE A 55 5.16 22.20 -22.75
C PHE A 55 4.47 23.42 -23.38
N ILE A 56 3.33 23.84 -22.83
CA ILE A 56 2.58 25.01 -23.34
C ILE A 56 3.40 26.30 -23.22
N SER A 57 4.20 26.42 -22.15
CA SER A 57 5.08 27.57 -21.93
C SER A 57 6.36 27.55 -22.77
N GLY A 58 6.57 26.51 -23.60
CA GLY A 58 7.71 26.39 -24.50
C GLY A 58 9.04 26.09 -23.78
N LYS A 59 9.00 25.67 -22.51
CA LYS A 59 10.18 25.23 -21.76
C LYS A 59 10.63 23.83 -22.17
N THR A 60 9.75 23.04 -22.76
CA THR A 60 10.03 21.70 -23.28
C THR A 60 9.26 21.47 -24.58
N ASP A 61 9.92 20.93 -25.61
CA ASP A 61 9.28 20.52 -26.87
C ASP A 61 8.84 19.04 -26.84
N ASN A 62 8.98 18.37 -25.69
CA ASN A 62 8.72 16.95 -25.58
C ASN A 62 7.24 16.65 -25.32
N ILE A 63 6.43 16.70 -26.38
CA ILE A 63 5.02 16.30 -26.37
C ILE A 63 4.82 14.83 -25.97
N HIS A 64 5.80 13.96 -26.21
CA HIS A 64 5.70 12.55 -25.81
C HIS A 64 5.67 12.41 -24.29
N SER A 65 6.44 13.22 -23.56
CA SER A 65 6.42 13.23 -22.08
C SER A 65 5.06 13.65 -21.54
N VAL A 66 4.42 14.67 -22.12
CA VAL A 66 3.05 15.10 -21.76
C VAL A 66 2.07 13.96 -21.96
N LEU A 67 2.09 13.34 -23.14
CA LEU A 67 1.17 12.25 -23.49
C LEU A 67 1.36 11.03 -22.58
N ILE A 68 2.60 10.64 -22.31
CA ILE A 68 2.90 9.51 -21.41
C ILE A 68 2.43 9.80 -19.99
N ALA A 69 2.68 11.01 -19.48
CA ALA A 69 2.25 11.40 -18.13
C ALA A 69 0.71 11.41 -18.02
N ALA A 70 0.04 11.98 -19.01
CA ALA A 70 -1.42 12.00 -19.07
C ALA A 70 -2.02 10.59 -19.15
N GLU A 71 -1.46 9.70 -19.98
CA GLU A 71 -1.92 8.32 -20.11
C GLU A 71 -1.73 7.54 -18.81
N LYS A 72 -0.59 7.70 -18.13
CA LYS A 72 -0.34 7.11 -16.81
C LYS A 72 -1.37 7.55 -15.78
N ALA A 73 -1.64 8.86 -15.70
CA ALA A 73 -2.62 9.39 -14.77
C ALA A 73 -4.04 8.86 -15.07
N SER A 74 -4.41 8.78 -16.36
CA SER A 74 -5.70 8.23 -16.81
C SER A 74 -5.88 6.77 -16.42
N ILE A 75 -4.92 5.90 -16.73
CA ILE A 75 -4.98 4.48 -16.40
C ILE A 75 -5.03 4.28 -14.88
N ALA A 76 -4.22 5.02 -14.13
CA ALA A 76 -4.20 4.92 -12.68
C ALA A 76 -5.54 5.34 -12.06
N LEU A 77 -6.17 6.41 -12.57
CA LEU A 77 -7.49 6.84 -12.14
C LEU A 77 -8.57 5.79 -12.45
N GLN A 78 -8.55 5.21 -13.64
CA GLN A 78 -9.49 4.14 -14.03
C GLN A 78 -9.39 2.95 -13.06
N LEU A 79 -8.17 2.52 -12.75
CA LEU A 79 -7.94 1.47 -11.77
C LEU A 79 -8.52 1.81 -10.39
N MET A 80 -8.37 3.06 -9.94
CA MET A 80 -8.92 3.49 -8.66
C MET A 80 -10.45 3.49 -8.64
N ILE A 81 -11.09 3.83 -9.75
CA ILE A 81 -12.55 3.74 -9.88
C ILE A 81 -13.02 2.29 -9.75
N GLU A 82 -12.33 1.35 -10.40
CA GLU A 82 -12.64 -0.08 -10.27
C GLU A 82 -12.46 -0.59 -8.85
N ILE A 83 -11.37 -0.20 -8.17
CA ILE A 83 -11.16 -0.54 -6.76
C ILE A 83 -12.27 0.04 -5.90
N ARG A 84 -12.64 1.31 -6.11
CA ARG A 84 -13.74 1.97 -5.39
C ARG A 84 -15.05 1.19 -5.54
N ASN A 85 -15.40 0.82 -6.78
CA ASN A 85 -16.60 0.04 -7.07
C ASN A 85 -16.55 -1.30 -6.32
N LYS A 86 -15.41 -2.00 -6.38
CA LYS A 86 -15.25 -3.30 -5.75
C LYS A 86 -15.38 -3.24 -4.22
N VAL A 87 -14.88 -2.18 -3.59
CA VAL A 87 -15.01 -1.95 -2.15
C VAL A 87 -16.47 -1.70 -1.77
N ILE A 88 -17.20 -0.89 -2.55
CA ILE A 88 -18.64 -0.65 -2.34
C ILE A 88 -19.43 -1.96 -2.51
N ASP A 89 -19.10 -2.75 -3.53
CA ASP A 89 -19.74 -4.06 -3.76
C ASP A 89 -19.50 -5.03 -2.61
N ALA A 90 -18.26 -5.10 -2.11
CA ALA A 90 -17.91 -5.94 -0.96
C ALA A 90 -18.67 -5.52 0.31
N TYR A 91 -18.80 -4.22 0.55
CA TYR A 91 -19.62 -3.68 1.63
C TYR A 91 -21.10 -4.09 1.48
N ASN A 92 -21.67 -3.90 0.29
CA ASN A 92 -23.05 -4.27 -0.01
C ASN A 92 -23.29 -5.78 0.15
N GLU A 93 -22.31 -6.61 -0.21
CA GLU A 93 -22.42 -8.07 -0.08
C GLU A 93 -22.46 -8.52 1.38
N ILE A 94 -21.61 -7.95 2.24
CA ILE A 94 -21.63 -8.22 3.68
C ILE A 94 -22.99 -7.85 4.28
N MET A 95 -23.58 -6.72 3.86
CA MET A 95 -24.91 -6.30 4.31
C MET A 95 -26.01 -7.27 3.87
N ARG A 96 -25.89 -7.88 2.68
CA ARG A 96 -26.84 -8.88 2.17
C ARG A 96 -26.72 -10.24 2.87
N MET A 97 -25.60 -10.56 3.51
CA MET A 97 -25.43 -11.81 4.27
C MET A 97 -26.11 -11.80 5.65
N GLN A 98 -26.43 -10.62 6.19
CA GLN A 98 -26.96 -10.47 7.56
C GLN A 98 -28.50 -10.39 7.63
N VAL A 99 -29.21 -10.52 6.51
CA VAL A 99 -30.68 -10.63 6.47
C VAL A 99 -31.16 -12.06 6.36
#